data_AF-G4YWB9-F1
#
_entry.id   AF-G4YWB9-F1
#
_cell.length_a   1.000
_cell.length_b   1.000
_cell.length_c   1.000
_cell.angle_alpha   90.00
_cell.angle_beta   90.00
_cell.angle_gamma   90.00
#
_symmetry.space_group_name_H-M   'P 1'
#
loop_
_entity.id
_entity.type
_entity.pdbx_description
1 polymer ?
#
loop_
_entity_poly.entity_id
_entity_poly.type
_entity_poly.pdbx_seq_one_letter_code
_entity_poly.pdbx_strand_id
1 'polypeptide(L)'
;MSSSSAPTSNPKTKTNMTDTERAQVVAAVLALPSNGVPKKGVFVEVAAMFPFTVFSVRRVWLHADESAKSGGGYATTPRMRGRCGRRKPDRKANLERLRAVPPTQRFTIRSAAAAYAPTLTAVIWGCLLLYKLARYAPLTSSLRPRKLHS
;
A
#
# COMPACT_ATOMS: atom_id res chain seq x y z
N MET A 1 0.86 10.21 58.90
CA MET A 1 1.68 10.34 57.68
C MET A 1 1.38 9.13 56.81
N SER A 2 0.45 9.27 55.85
CA SER A 2 0.09 8.17 54.95
C SER A 2 0.40 8.59 53.53
N SER A 3 1.55 8.14 53.04
CA SER A 3 2.00 8.30 51.66
C SER A 3 1.25 7.28 50.79
N SER A 4 0.22 7.73 50.08
CA SER A 4 -0.45 6.94 49.04
C SER A 4 0.34 7.07 47.74
N SER A 5 1.12 6.03 47.40
CA SER A 5 1.78 5.93 46.10
C SER A 5 0.75 5.54 45.03
N ALA A 6 0.36 6.49 44.20
CA ALA A 6 -0.48 6.24 43.04
C ALA A 6 0.25 5.33 42.02
N PRO A 7 -0.41 4.32 41.44
CA PRO A 7 0.20 3.51 40.39
C PRO A 7 0.28 4.33 39.10
N THR A 8 1.48 4.76 38.72
CA THR A 8 1.76 5.35 37.40
C THR A 8 1.76 4.25 36.34
N SER A 9 0.58 3.70 36.01
CA SER A 9 0.43 2.86 34.82
C SER A 9 0.39 3.79 33.61
N ASN A 10 1.53 3.93 32.94
CA ASN A 10 1.61 4.71 31.72
C ASN A 10 0.62 4.10 30.71
N PRO A 11 -0.45 4.80 30.28
CA PRO A 11 -1.46 4.18 29.43
C PRO A 11 -0.80 3.73 28.14
N LYS A 12 -0.94 2.43 27.81
CA LYS A 12 -0.37 1.87 26.58
C LYS A 12 -0.96 2.62 25.39
N THR A 13 -0.17 3.51 24.80
CA THR A 13 -0.56 4.27 23.61
C THR A 13 -0.73 3.32 22.44
N LYS A 14 -1.86 3.43 21.74
CA LYS A 14 -2.21 2.57 20.62
C LYS A 14 -1.31 2.93 19.43
N THR A 15 -0.64 1.94 18.83
CA THR A 15 0.39 2.17 17.80
C THR A 15 -0.19 2.63 16.45
N ASN A 16 -1.38 2.13 16.09
CA ASN A 16 -1.99 2.37 14.78
C ASN A 16 -3.36 3.01 14.94
N MET A 17 -3.55 4.16 14.27
CA MET A 17 -4.87 4.79 14.12
C MET A 17 -5.63 4.17 12.94
N THR A 18 -6.94 4.00 13.07
CA THR A 18 -7.86 3.72 11.96
C THR A 18 -8.19 5.01 11.19
N ASP A 19 -8.84 4.89 10.03
CA ASP A 19 -9.25 6.05 9.23
C ASP A 19 -10.29 6.91 9.98
N THR A 20 -11.19 6.27 10.73
CA THR A 20 -12.19 6.95 11.57
C THR A 20 -11.55 7.69 12.73
N GLU A 21 -10.59 7.07 13.42
CA GLU A 21 -9.82 7.70 14.50
C GLU A 21 -9.02 8.91 13.99
N ARG A 22 -8.41 8.81 12.80
CA ARG A 22 -7.72 9.95 12.18
C ARG A 22 -8.67 11.11 11.88
N ALA A 23 -9.85 10.82 11.32
CA ALA A 23 -10.85 11.84 11.03
C ALA A 23 -11.33 12.54 12.31
N GLN A 24 -11.56 11.79 13.39
CA GLN A 24 -11.93 12.33 14.70
C GLN A 24 -10.83 13.23 15.28
N VAL A 25 -9.57 12.83 15.19
CA VAL A 25 -8.43 13.65 15.63
C VAL A 25 -8.36 14.96 14.85
N VAL A 26 -8.52 14.92 13.51
CA VAL A 26 -8.52 16.14 12.69
C VAL A 26 -9.69 17.05 13.06
N ALA A 27 -10.89 16.50 13.23
CA ALA A 27 -12.06 17.26 13.66
C ALA A 27 -11.86 17.91 15.03
N ALA A 28 -11.24 17.21 15.99
CA ALA A 28 -10.94 17.75 17.32
C ALA A 28 -9.92 18.90 17.25
N VAL A 29 -8.88 18.79 16.41
CA VAL A 29 -7.93 19.89 16.19
C VAL A 29 -8.63 21.10 15.56
N LEU A 30 -9.55 20.86 14.61
CA LEU A 30 -10.35 21.91 13.94
C LEU A 30 -11.43 22.52 14.83
N ALA A 31 -11.81 21.88 15.92
CA ALA A 31 -12.79 22.41 16.88
C ALA A 31 -12.17 23.37 17.91
N LEU A 32 -10.84 23.31 18.10
CA LEU A 32 -10.08 24.12 19.05
C LEU A 32 -9.38 25.41 18.49
N PRO A 33 -9.55 25.86 17.23
CA PRO A 33 -8.76 26.96 16.71
C PRO A 33 -9.29 28.33 17.12
N SER A 34 -8.34 29.24 17.28
CA SER A 34 -8.53 30.68 17.14
C SER A 34 -7.94 31.04 15.76
N ASN A 35 -8.77 31.48 14.82
CA ASN A 35 -8.35 32.04 13.51
C ASN A 35 -7.62 31.09 12.54
N GLY A 36 -8.03 29.82 12.45
CA GLY A 36 -7.55 28.90 11.40
C GLY A 36 -6.15 28.30 11.63
N VAL A 37 -5.49 28.63 12.74
CA VAL A 37 -4.22 28.05 13.16
C VAL A 37 -4.40 27.38 14.53
N PRO A 38 -3.90 26.13 14.73
CA PRO A 38 -3.97 25.49 16.04
C PRO A 38 -3.13 26.29 17.05
N LYS A 39 -3.76 26.68 18.17
CA LYS A 39 -3.10 27.38 19.29
C LYS A 39 -1.97 26.52 19.88
N LYS A 40 -0.98 27.17 20.49
CA LYS A 40 0.08 26.50 21.25
C LYS A 40 -0.56 25.61 22.33
N GLY A 41 -0.27 24.31 22.29
CA GLY A 41 -0.81 23.32 23.24
C GLY A 41 -1.97 22.48 22.73
N VAL A 42 -2.62 22.85 21.61
CA VAL A 42 -3.79 22.12 21.08
C VAL A 42 -3.52 20.63 20.86
N PHE A 43 -2.33 20.26 20.37
CA PHE A 43 -2.00 18.84 20.18
C PHE A 43 -1.85 18.06 21.49
N VAL A 44 -1.51 18.74 22.60
CA VAL A 44 -1.45 18.13 23.93
C VAL A 44 -2.86 17.90 24.46
N GLU A 45 -3.74 18.90 24.31
CA GLU A 45 -5.15 18.79 24.68
C GLU A 45 -5.86 17.68 23.88
N VAL A 46 -5.65 17.64 22.56
CA VAL A 46 -6.19 16.59 21.70
C VAL A 46 -5.59 15.23 22.06
N ALA A 47 -4.28 15.13 22.29
CA ALA A 47 -3.68 13.87 22.72
C ALA A 47 -4.19 13.39 24.10
N ALA A 48 -4.65 14.28 24.97
CA ALA A 48 -5.27 13.89 26.23
C ALA A 48 -6.67 13.27 26.04
N MET A 49 -7.38 13.63 24.95
CA MET A 49 -8.70 13.09 24.62
C MET A 49 -8.67 11.73 23.93
N PHE A 50 -7.51 11.31 23.39
CA PHE A 50 -7.38 10.07 22.63
C PHE A 50 -6.24 9.19 23.16
N PRO A 51 -6.28 7.86 22.96
CA PRO A 51 -5.20 6.95 23.38
C PRO A 51 -3.98 6.99 22.45
N PHE A 52 -3.56 8.18 22.01
CA PHE A 52 -2.47 8.41 21.06
C PHE A 52 -1.47 9.44 21.58
N THR A 53 -0.23 9.31 21.13
CA THR A 53 0.81 10.28 21.48
C THR A 53 0.60 11.61 20.77
N VAL A 54 1.09 12.69 21.38
CA VAL A 54 1.15 14.03 20.78
C VAL A 54 1.81 14.00 19.40
N PHE A 55 2.85 13.16 19.23
CA PHE A 55 3.53 12.96 17.94
C PHE A 55 2.61 12.37 16.87
N SER A 56 1.82 11.35 17.21
CA SER A 56 0.87 10.74 16.27
C SER A 56 -0.23 11.74 15.87
N VAL A 57 -0.78 12.47 16.83
CA VAL A 57 -1.78 13.51 16.59
C VAL A 57 -1.22 14.61 15.67
N ARG A 58 -0.03 15.13 15.98
CA ARG A 58 0.64 16.14 15.15
C ARG A 58 0.90 15.65 13.73
N ARG A 59 1.36 14.40 13.57
CA ARG A 59 1.64 13.80 12.26
C ARG A 59 0.37 13.71 11.41
N VAL A 60 -0.75 13.29 12.00
CA VAL A 60 -2.05 13.25 11.33
C VAL A 60 -2.48 14.64 10.89
N TRP A 61 -2.38 15.63 11.77
CA TRP A 61 -2.73 17.02 11.43
C TRP A 61 -1.90 17.57 10.27
N LEU A 62 -0.57 17.45 10.33
CA LEU A 62 0.31 17.92 9.26
C LEU A 62 -0.03 17.28 7.91
N HIS A 63 -0.29 15.97 7.90
CA HIS A 63 -0.71 15.29 6.68
C HIS A 63 -2.05 15.81 6.14
N ALA A 64 -3.02 16.05 7.03
CA ALA A 64 -4.33 16.55 6.65
C ALA A 64 -4.26 17.99 6.10
N ASP A 65 -3.45 18.84 6.73
CA ASP A 65 -3.15 20.21 6.27
C ASP A 65 -2.41 20.24 4.92
N GLU A 66 -1.39 19.39 4.73
CA GLU A 66 -0.71 19.21 3.44
C GLU A 66 -1.67 18.75 2.34
N SER A 67 -2.57 17.81 2.68
CA SER A 67 -3.58 17.31 1.74
C SER A 67 -4.59 18.40 1.37
N ALA A 68 -5.04 19.19 2.35
CA ALA A 68 -5.93 20.33 2.14
C ALA A 68 -5.29 21.41 1.24
N LYS A 69 -4.02 21.75 1.49
CA LYS A 69 -3.26 22.70 0.67
C LYS A 69 -3.07 22.25 -0.78
N SER A 70 -3.03 20.93 -1.00
CA SER A 70 -2.87 20.34 -2.33
C SER A 70 -4.19 20.24 -3.11
N GLY A 71 -5.28 20.82 -2.60
CA GLY A 71 -6.63 20.73 -3.20
C GLY A 71 -7.36 19.43 -2.90
N GLY A 72 -6.81 18.59 -2.01
CA GLY A 72 -7.49 17.40 -1.49
C GLY A 72 -8.37 17.74 -0.28
N GLY A 73 -9.18 16.78 0.16
CA GLY A 73 -9.86 16.87 1.45
C GLY A 73 -8.95 16.49 2.62
N TYR A 74 -9.41 16.72 3.85
CA TYR A 74 -8.77 16.26 5.09
C TYR A 74 -8.78 14.72 5.27
N ALA A 75 -9.14 13.98 4.22
CA ALA A 75 -9.21 12.52 4.21
C ALA A 75 -7.82 11.92 4.48
N THR A 76 -7.61 11.48 5.72
CA THR A 76 -6.31 10.96 6.15
C THR A 76 -6.29 9.45 5.96
N THR A 77 -6.07 8.99 4.73
CA THR A 77 -5.77 7.57 4.49
C THR A 77 -4.30 7.29 4.84
N PRO A 78 -3.96 6.09 5.35
CA PRO A 78 -2.59 5.78 5.69
C PRO A 78 -1.75 5.72 4.40
N ARG A 79 -0.56 6.35 4.44
CA ARG A 79 0.39 6.41 3.30
C ARG A 79 0.75 5.04 2.72
N MET A 80 0.62 3.99 3.51
CA MET A 80 0.86 2.60 3.09
C MET A 80 -0.27 1.96 2.30
N ARG A 81 -1.48 2.55 2.26
CA ARG A 81 -2.62 1.98 1.51
C ARG A 81 -2.25 1.87 0.03
N GLY A 82 -2.20 0.64 -0.48
CA GLY A 82 -1.81 0.34 -1.86
C GLY A 82 -0.30 0.43 -2.17
N ARG A 83 0.52 0.90 -1.22
CA ARG A 83 1.99 0.93 -1.32
C ARG A 83 2.68 -0.12 -0.44
N CYS A 84 1.92 -1.11 0.01
CA CYS A 84 2.43 -2.21 0.81
C CYS A 84 2.81 -3.42 -0.06
N GLY A 85 3.82 -4.15 0.40
CA GLY A 85 4.29 -5.36 -0.24
C GLY A 85 5.20 -5.15 -1.45
N ARG A 86 5.69 -6.28 -1.98
CA ARG A 86 6.55 -6.31 -3.16
C ARG A 86 5.74 -5.91 -4.40
N ARG A 87 6.23 -4.93 -5.17
CA ARG A 87 5.64 -4.57 -6.46
C ARG A 87 5.58 -5.78 -7.37
N LYS A 88 4.40 -6.04 -7.95
CA LYS A 88 4.26 -7.12 -8.94
C LYS A 88 5.07 -6.75 -10.18
N PRO A 89 5.95 -7.63 -10.66
CA PRO A 89 6.71 -7.39 -11.89
C PRO A 89 5.77 -7.38 -13.09
N ASP A 90 5.97 -6.46 -14.03
CA ASP A 90 5.19 -6.40 -15.25
C ASP A 90 5.51 -7.59 -16.16
N ARG A 91 4.70 -8.63 -16.08
CA ARG A 91 4.93 -9.88 -16.81
C ARG A 91 4.89 -9.68 -18.32
N LYS A 92 4.07 -8.76 -18.84
CA LYS A 92 3.94 -8.55 -20.29
C LYS A 92 5.20 -7.91 -20.84
N ALA A 93 5.67 -6.83 -20.21
CA ALA A 93 6.93 -6.18 -20.59
C ALA A 93 8.13 -7.15 -20.45
N ASN A 94 8.14 -7.99 -19.42
CA ASN A 94 9.20 -8.98 -19.24
C ASN A 94 9.16 -10.07 -20.32
N LEU A 95 7.98 -10.52 -20.76
CA LEU A 95 7.83 -11.48 -21.85
C LEU A 95 8.28 -10.89 -23.20
N GLU A 96 7.94 -9.63 -23.48
CA GLU A 96 8.38 -8.95 -24.71
C GLU A 96 9.90 -8.84 -24.78
N ARG A 97 10.54 -8.47 -23.67
CA ARG A 97 12.00 -8.45 -23.57
C ARG A 97 12.62 -9.84 -23.69
N LEU A 98 12.03 -10.88 -23.11
CA LEU A 98 12.46 -12.27 -23.33
C LEU A 98 12.30 -12.69 -24.79
N ARG A 99 11.28 -12.19 -25.50
CA ARG A 99 11.10 -12.39 -26.94
C ARG A 99 12.09 -11.62 -27.82
N ALA A 100 12.88 -10.70 -27.27
CA ALA A 100 13.96 -10.04 -27.98
C ALA A 100 15.30 -10.82 -27.90
N VAL A 101 15.50 -11.64 -26.86
CA VAL A 101 16.72 -12.45 -26.66
C VAL A 101 16.86 -13.51 -27.77
N PRO A 102 18.00 -13.80 -28.40
CA PRO A 102 18.08 -14.85 -29.43
C PRO A 102 17.57 -16.23 -28.96
N PRO A 103 16.89 -17.04 -29.80
CA PRO A 103 16.37 -18.36 -29.40
C PRO A 103 17.42 -19.30 -28.80
N THR A 104 18.66 -19.23 -29.30
CA THR A 104 19.83 -19.96 -28.80
C THR A 104 20.17 -19.66 -27.34
N GLN A 105 19.76 -18.50 -26.85
CA GLN A 105 19.96 -18.06 -25.46
C GLN A 105 18.70 -18.22 -24.60
N ARG A 106 17.60 -18.79 -25.14
CA ARG A 106 16.35 -19.05 -24.39
C ARG A 106 16.17 -20.52 -23.98
N PHE A 107 17.09 -21.40 -24.35
CA PHE A 107 16.93 -22.85 -24.17
C PHE A 107 16.90 -23.26 -22.70
N THR A 108 17.71 -22.61 -21.86
CA THR A 108 17.79 -22.92 -20.43
C THR A 108 17.47 -21.68 -19.60
N ILE A 109 16.91 -21.90 -18.42
CA ILE A 109 16.58 -20.80 -17.49
C ILE A 109 17.83 -19.97 -17.17
N ARG A 110 18.98 -20.63 -17.03
CA ARG A 110 20.27 -19.99 -16.72
C ARG A 110 20.78 -19.14 -17.88
N SER A 111 20.68 -19.63 -19.13
CA SER A 111 21.07 -18.84 -20.32
C SER A 111 20.12 -17.67 -20.57
N ALA A 112 18.81 -17.89 -20.42
CA ALA A 112 17.81 -16.84 -20.56
C ALA A 112 17.98 -15.76 -19.48
N ALA A 113 18.31 -16.14 -18.25
CA ALA A 113 18.60 -15.20 -17.18
C ALA A 113 19.90 -14.43 -17.38
N ALA A 114 20.95 -15.06 -17.91
CA ALA A 114 22.21 -14.39 -18.21
C ALA A 114 22.06 -13.34 -19.34
N ALA A 115 21.19 -13.62 -20.32
CA ALA A 115 20.88 -12.68 -21.40
C ALA A 115 19.87 -11.59 -21.00
N TYR A 116 19.20 -11.72 -19.84
CA TYR A 116 18.14 -10.82 -19.38
C TYR A 116 18.59 -9.97 -18.19
N ALA A 117 18.86 -8.68 -18.42
CA ALA A 117 19.55 -7.81 -17.46
C ALA A 117 18.86 -7.59 -16.08
N PRO A 118 17.52 -7.51 -15.89
CA PRO A 118 16.97 -7.28 -14.55
C PRO A 118 16.70 -8.58 -13.75
N THR A 119 17.72 -8.95 -12.97
CA THR A 119 17.78 -9.40 -11.55
C THR A 119 16.70 -10.27 -10.87
N LEU A 120 15.71 -10.87 -11.53
CA LEU A 120 14.80 -11.79 -10.80
C LEU A 120 14.55 -13.10 -11.55
N THR A 121 15.33 -14.11 -11.19
CA THR A 121 15.12 -15.53 -11.52
C THR A 121 13.66 -15.97 -11.35
N ALA A 122 12.94 -15.43 -10.34
CA ALA A 122 11.52 -15.70 -10.10
C ALA A 122 10.58 -15.17 -11.20
N VAL A 123 10.91 -14.04 -11.83
CA VAL A 123 10.12 -13.47 -12.95
C VAL A 123 10.31 -14.31 -14.19
N ILE A 124 11.55 -14.73 -14.44
CA ILE A 124 11.92 -15.61 -15.55
C ILE A 124 11.24 -16.97 -15.39
N TRP A 125 11.20 -17.52 -14.17
CA TRP A 125 10.44 -18.74 -13.83
C TRP A 125 8.96 -18.62 -14.22
N GLY A 126 8.29 -17.54 -13.79
CA GLY A 126 6.89 -17.29 -14.12
C GLY A 126 6.64 -17.09 -15.62
N CYS A 127 7.54 -16.39 -16.31
CA CYS A 127 7.42 -16.12 -17.74
C CYS A 127 7.68 -17.36 -18.61
N LEU A 128 8.66 -18.19 -18.27
CA LEU A 128 8.95 -19.43 -18.98
C LEU A 128 7.89 -20.51 -18.75
N LEU A 129 7.34 -20.59 -17.53
CA LEU A 129 6.21 -21.48 -17.25
C LEU A 129 4.99 -21.08 -18.08
N LEU A 130 4.65 -19.79 -18.14
CA LEU A 130 3.57 -19.29 -19.00
C LEU A 130 3.86 -19.51 -20.48
N TYR A 131 5.10 -19.32 -20.94
CA TYR A 131 5.49 -19.58 -22.33
C TYR A 131 5.37 -21.06 -22.71
N LYS A 132 5.80 -21.98 -21.83
CA LYS A 132 5.61 -23.42 -22.03
C LYS A 132 4.13 -23.79 -22.01
N LEU A 133 3.36 -23.31 -21.04
CA LEU A 133 1.91 -23.59 -20.95
C LEU A 133 1.14 -23.07 -22.17
N ALA A 134 1.46 -21.87 -22.67
CA ALA A 134 0.87 -21.34 -23.90
C ALA A 134 1.25 -22.16 -25.16
N ARG A 135 2.38 -22.87 -25.12
CA ARG A 135 2.83 -23.77 -26.19
C ARG A 135 2.15 -25.14 -26.15
N TYR A 136 1.64 -25.54 -24.98
CA TYR A 136 0.93 -26.81 -24.77
C TYR A 136 -0.59 -26.67 -24.64
N ALA A 137 -1.16 -25.47 -24.77
CA ALA A 137 -2.61 -25.30 -24.82
C ALA A 137 -3.10 -25.76 -26.21
N PRO A 138 -3.80 -26.91 -26.35
CA PRO A 138 -4.51 -27.19 -27.58
C PRO A 138 -5.63 -26.15 -27.72
N LEU A 139 -5.77 -25.61 -28.93
CA LEU A 139 -6.92 -24.81 -29.35
C LEU A 139 -8.20 -25.64 -29.23
N THR A 140 -8.82 -25.72 -28.05
CA THR A 140 -10.18 -26.25 -27.91
C THR A 140 -11.16 -25.10 -27.75
N SER A 141 -11.40 -24.39 -28.85
CA SER A 141 -12.60 -23.58 -29.01
C SER A 141 -13.25 -23.86 -30.37
N SER A 142 -13.53 -25.14 -30.63
CA SER A 142 -14.58 -25.54 -31.58
C SER A 142 -15.92 -25.45 -30.83
N LEU A 143 -16.43 -24.22 -30.65
CA LEU A 143 -17.85 -24.02 -30.37
C LEU A 143 -18.61 -24.35 -31.65
N ARG A 144 -19.15 -25.58 -31.73
CA ARG A 144 -20.09 -25.96 -32.79
C ARG A 144 -21.35 -25.08 -32.67
N PRO A 145 -21.93 -24.57 -33.78
CA PRO A 145 -23.22 -23.90 -33.72
C PRO A 145 -24.30 -24.92 -33.33
N ARG A 146 -25.06 -24.62 -32.28
CA ARG A 146 -26.30 -25.35 -31.97
C ARG A 146 -27.29 -25.10 -33.10
N LYS A 147 -27.60 -26.13 -33.88
CA LYS A 147 -28.79 -26.12 -34.74
C LYS A 147 -30.02 -26.12 -33.85
N LEU A 148 -30.71 -25.00 -33.78
CA LEU A 148 -32.11 -24.93 -33.38
C LEU A 148 -32.92 -25.69 -34.45
N HIS A 149 -33.55 -26.79 -34.07
CA HIS A 149 -34.66 -27.36 -34.84
C HIS A 149 -35.96 -26.82 -34.27
N SER A 150 -36.89 -26.55 -35.20
CA SER A 150 -38.22 -25.98 -35.03
C SER A 150 -39.09 -26.67 -33.99
#